data_AF-A0A645BP98-F1
#
_entry.id   AF-A0A645BP98-F1
#
_cell.length_a   1.000
_cell.length_b   1.000
_cell.length_c   1.000
_cell.angle_alpha   90.00
_cell.angle_beta   90.00
_cell.angle_gamma   90.00
#
_symmetry.space_group_name_H-M   'P 1'
#
loop_
_entity.id
_entity.type
_entity.pdbx_description
1 polymer ?
#
loop_
_entity_poly.entity_id
_entity_poly.type
_entity_poly.pdbx_seq_one_letter_code
_entity_poly.pdbx_strand_id
1 'polypeptide(L)'
;MVFDPPARLVTIPSAPAAIEKVLYQLAQLPEGEATVQSPYIEIKVLVDGPEPSLRHKIERALTGKAVRLTRIEAVLKEKGPGTKMISSSEVKELNPLEVANGYFVAKYGGEGMPETMQRLFTEALEKAQKEVQR
;
A
#
# COMPACT_ATOMS: atom_id res chain seq x y z
N MET A 1 30.32 27.72 8.25
CA MET A 1 29.71 27.90 6.92
C MET A 1 28.34 27.27 6.94
N VAL A 2 27.29 28.04 6.64
CA VAL A 2 25.92 27.52 6.49
C VAL A 2 25.81 27.02 5.06
N PHE A 3 25.44 25.76 4.88
CA PHE A 3 25.21 25.18 3.56
C PHE A 3 23.91 25.72 2.98
N ASP A 4 23.99 26.45 1.86
CA ASP A 4 22.83 26.89 1.08
C ASP A 4 22.65 25.95 -0.13
N PRO A 5 21.69 25.01 -0.08
CA PRO A 5 21.51 24.07 -1.17
C PRO A 5 21.01 24.80 -2.44
N PRO A 6 21.60 24.52 -3.62
CA PRO A 6 21.24 25.20 -4.86
C PRO A 6 19.80 24.93 -5.33
N ALA A 7 19.16 23.88 -4.80
CA ALA A 7 17.74 23.63 -4.98
C ALA A 7 17.18 22.77 -3.84
N ARG A 8 15.92 23.01 -3.49
CA ARG A 8 15.20 22.27 -2.44
C ARG A 8 14.64 20.96 -2.99
N LEU A 9 14.59 19.94 -2.14
CA LEU A 9 13.87 18.68 -2.40
C LEU A 9 12.47 18.77 -1.76
N VAL A 10 11.44 18.42 -2.52
CA VAL A 10 10.03 18.48 -2.09
C VAL A 10 9.34 17.16 -2.41
N THR A 11 8.62 16.59 -1.45
CA THR A 11 7.78 15.41 -1.69
C THR A 11 6.35 15.85 -2.03
N ILE A 12 5.84 15.40 -3.18
CA ILE A 12 4.51 15.75 -3.69
C ILE A 12 3.76 14.46 -4.07
N PRO A 13 2.65 14.12 -3.41
CA PRO A 13 2.09 14.75 -2.21
C PRO A 13 2.93 14.50 -0.94
N SER A 14 2.73 15.33 0.10
CA SER A 14 3.45 15.22 1.38
C SER A 14 3.25 13.86 2.10
N ALA A 15 2.16 13.17 1.80
CA ALA A 15 1.90 11.79 2.19
C ALA A 15 1.37 11.01 0.96
N PRO A 16 1.66 9.70 0.83
CA PRO A 16 1.23 8.91 -0.31
C PRO A 16 -0.27 9.08 -0.60
N ALA A 17 -0.64 9.32 -1.84
CA ALA A 17 -2.04 9.49 -2.23
C ALA A 17 -2.37 8.82 -3.57
N ALA A 18 -3.66 8.68 -3.87
CA ALA A 18 -4.13 8.15 -5.15
C ALA A 18 -3.62 8.99 -6.33
N ILE A 19 -3.39 8.33 -7.47
CA ILE A 19 -2.82 8.95 -8.67
C ILE A 19 -3.61 10.18 -9.14
N GLU A 20 -4.93 10.20 -9.01
CA GLU A 20 -5.76 11.35 -9.38
C GLU A 20 -5.41 12.60 -8.57
N LYS A 21 -5.22 12.45 -7.25
CA LYS A 21 -4.82 13.54 -6.36
C LYS A 21 -3.39 14.00 -6.64
N VAL A 22 -2.51 13.05 -6.96
CA VAL A 22 -1.13 13.35 -7.36
C VAL A 22 -1.13 14.20 -8.62
N LEU A 23 -1.80 13.75 -9.69
CA LEU A 23 -1.90 14.47 -10.96
C LEU A 23 -2.49 15.87 -10.79
N TYR A 24 -3.50 16.01 -9.93
CA TYR A 24 -4.08 17.31 -9.59
C TYR A 24 -3.04 18.27 -8.98
N GLN A 25 -2.21 17.80 -8.04
CA GLN A 25 -1.15 18.63 -7.47
C GLN A 25 -0.04 18.94 -8.48
N LEU A 26 0.31 17.98 -9.35
CA LEU A 26 1.29 18.22 -10.41
C LEU A 26 0.79 19.28 -11.41
N ALA A 27 -0.51 19.33 -11.70
CA ALA A 27 -1.08 20.34 -12.58
C ALA A 27 -0.94 21.76 -12.02
N GLN A 28 -0.94 21.94 -10.70
CA GLN A 28 -0.75 23.23 -10.02
C GLN A 28 0.71 23.69 -9.96
N LEU A 29 1.66 22.87 -10.40
CA LEU A 29 3.07 23.25 -10.43
C LEU A 29 3.30 24.39 -11.45
N PRO A 30 4.29 25.27 -11.18
CA PRO A 30 4.64 26.35 -12.07
C PRO A 30 5.03 25.81 -13.44
N GLU A 31 4.48 26.43 -14.48
CA GLU A 31 4.80 26.13 -15.87
C GLU A 31 6.13 26.77 -16.27
N GLY A 32 6.86 26.10 -17.15
CA GLY A 32 8.15 26.54 -17.65
C GLY A 32 9.15 25.40 -17.79
N GLU A 33 10.32 25.73 -18.32
CA GLU A 33 11.43 24.79 -18.42
C GLU A 33 12.12 24.63 -17.07
N ALA A 34 12.55 23.41 -16.76
CA ALA A 34 13.30 23.13 -15.55
C ALA A 34 14.71 23.75 -15.64
N THR A 35 15.08 24.56 -14.64
CA THR A 35 16.40 25.19 -14.54
C THR A 35 17.21 24.58 -13.39
N VAL A 36 18.45 25.02 -13.21
CA VAL A 36 19.29 24.60 -12.07
C VAL A 36 18.69 25.01 -10.71
N GLN A 37 17.89 26.07 -10.68
CA GLN A 37 17.19 26.55 -9.49
C GLN A 37 15.84 25.84 -9.25
N SER A 38 15.33 25.12 -10.25
CA SER A 38 14.07 24.40 -10.13
C SER A 38 14.14 23.36 -9.02
N PRO A 39 13.09 23.22 -8.19
CA PRO A 39 13.10 22.27 -7.09
C PRO A 39 13.16 20.84 -7.61
N TYR A 40 13.81 19.99 -6.83
CA TYR A 40 13.75 18.55 -7.00
C TYR A 40 12.45 18.04 -6.37
N ILE A 41 11.75 17.14 -7.07
CA ILE A 41 10.50 16.57 -6.58
C ILE A 41 10.57 15.05 -6.49
N GLU A 42 10.16 14.52 -5.35
CA GLU A 42 9.86 13.11 -5.13
C GLU A 42 8.35 12.93 -5.17
N ILE A 43 7.87 11.89 -5.85
CA ILE A 43 6.43 11.62 -5.98
C ILE A 43 6.09 10.30 -5.29
N LYS A 44 5.12 10.34 -4.37
CA LYS A 44 4.62 9.16 -3.67
C LYS A 44 3.18 8.88 -4.06
N VAL A 45 2.94 7.71 -4.66
CA VAL A 45 1.61 7.33 -5.13
C VAL A 45 1.15 6.06 -4.43
N LEU A 46 -0.06 6.08 -3.88
CA LEU A 46 -0.73 4.88 -3.38
C LEU A 46 -1.25 4.05 -4.54
N VAL A 47 -0.84 2.79 -4.58
CA VAL A 47 -1.25 1.81 -5.60
C VAL A 47 -1.87 0.57 -4.95
N ASP A 48 -2.86 -0.01 -5.62
CA ASP A 48 -3.50 -1.26 -5.20
C ASP A 48 -2.77 -2.52 -5.74
N GLY A 49 -1.76 -2.32 -6.58
CA GLY A 49 -1.01 -3.39 -7.25
C GLY A 49 -0.01 -2.82 -8.28
N PRO A 50 0.61 -3.68 -9.11
CA PRO A 50 1.53 -3.22 -10.16
C PRO A 50 0.79 -2.36 -11.18
N GLU A 51 1.25 -1.12 -11.39
CA GLU A 51 0.66 -0.17 -12.35
C GLU A 51 1.71 0.30 -13.37
N PRO A 52 1.90 -0.42 -14.49
CA PRO A 52 2.95 -0.11 -15.47
C PRO A 52 2.84 1.28 -16.10
N SER A 53 1.61 1.81 -16.22
CA SER A 53 1.38 3.12 -16.81
C SER A 53 1.62 4.30 -15.85
N LEU A 54 1.93 4.04 -14.57
CA LEU A 54 2.02 5.06 -13.53
C LEU A 54 3.06 6.11 -13.87
N ARG A 55 4.26 5.63 -14.22
CA ARG A 55 5.40 6.45 -14.58
C ARG A 55 5.09 7.37 -15.76
N HIS A 56 4.53 6.80 -16.83
CA HIS A 56 4.21 7.56 -18.04
C HIS A 56 3.14 8.64 -17.78
N LYS A 57 2.12 8.35 -16.96
CA LYS A 57 1.12 9.35 -16.56
C LYS A 57 1.75 10.54 -15.82
N ILE A 58 2.66 10.26 -14.90
CA ILE A 58 3.37 11.27 -14.12
C ILE A 58 4.30 12.10 -15.01
N GLU A 59 5.11 11.46 -15.86
CA GLU A 59 6.03 12.16 -16.77
C GLU A 59 5.27 13.08 -17.74
N ARG A 60 4.11 12.64 -18.26
CA ARG A 60 3.24 13.49 -19.06
C ARG A 60 2.70 14.69 -18.28
N ALA A 61 2.31 14.52 -17.03
CA ALA A 61 1.82 15.61 -16.19
C ALA A 61 2.91 16.62 -15.81
N LEU A 62 4.17 16.19 -15.78
CA LEU A 62 5.34 17.04 -15.53
C LEU A 62 5.87 17.74 -16.79
N THR A 63 5.37 17.38 -17.97
CA THR A 63 5.82 17.99 -19.23
C THR A 63 5.50 19.48 -19.21
N GLY A 64 6.50 20.34 -19.40
CA GLY A 64 6.35 21.79 -19.33
C GLY A 64 6.22 22.37 -17.92
N LYS A 65 6.55 21.60 -16.88
CA LYS A 65 6.63 22.09 -15.49
C LYS A 65 8.08 22.41 -15.10
N ALA A 66 8.28 23.52 -14.38
CA ALA A 66 9.61 24.01 -13.99
C ALA A 66 10.18 23.27 -12.77
N VAL A 67 10.19 21.93 -12.81
CA VAL A 67 10.58 21.03 -11.71
C VAL A 67 11.48 19.89 -12.21
N ARG A 68 12.24 19.29 -11.29
CA ARG A 68 13.13 18.16 -11.61
C ARG A 68 12.71 16.91 -10.86
N LEU A 69 12.19 15.92 -11.58
CA LEU A 69 11.79 14.64 -10.99
C LEU A 69 13.03 13.86 -10.51
N THR A 70 13.03 13.43 -9.25
CA THR A 70 14.08 12.55 -8.70
C THR A 70 13.64 11.10 -8.67
N ARG A 71 12.47 10.82 -8.08
CA ARG A 71 11.97 9.48 -7.84
C ARG A 71 10.45 9.45 -7.84
N ILE A 72 9.90 8.33 -8.34
CA ILE A 72 8.51 7.95 -8.17
C ILE A 72 8.49 6.71 -7.29
N GLU A 73 7.84 6.81 -6.14
CA GLU A 73 7.65 5.72 -5.20
C GLU A 73 6.19 5.26 -5.24
N ALA A 74 5.97 4.01 -5.66
CA ALA A 74 4.68 3.37 -5.60
C ALA A 74 4.53 2.69 -4.24
N VAL A 75 3.68 3.24 -3.40
CA VAL A 75 3.39 2.74 -2.06
C VAL A 75 2.17 1.83 -2.17
N LEU A 76 2.36 0.54 -1.90
CA LEU A 76 1.24 -0.40 -1.83
C LEU A 76 0.30 0.02 -0.70
N LYS A 77 -0.99 0.21 -1.02
CA LYS A 77 -1.99 0.39 0.03
C LYS A 77 -1.95 -0.85 0.91
N GLU A 78 -1.74 -0.64 2.20
CA GLU A 78 -1.99 -1.67 3.18
C GLU A 78 -3.48 -2.02 3.05
N LYS A 79 -3.78 -3.24 2.57
CA LYS A 79 -5.11 -3.79 2.75
C LYS A 79 -5.35 -3.74 4.26
N GLY A 80 -6.41 -3.06 4.69
CA GLY A 80 -6.74 -2.84 6.11
C GLY A 80 -6.64 -4.13 6.95
N PRO A 81 -6.65 -4.04 8.28
CA PRO A 81 -6.20 -5.07 9.23
C PRO A 81 -6.60 -6.48 8.78
N GLY A 82 -5.69 -7.12 8.05
CA GLY A 82 -5.94 -8.34 7.28
C GLY A 82 -4.67 -8.93 6.69
N THR A 83 -3.54 -8.24 6.82
CA THR A 83 -2.21 -8.85 6.68
C THR A 83 -1.31 -8.27 7.76
N LYS A 84 -1.63 -8.57 9.03
CA LYS A 84 -0.54 -8.71 9.99
C LYS A 84 0.34 -9.82 9.44
N MET A 85 1.60 -9.53 9.13
CA MET A 85 2.61 -10.58 8.99
C MET A 85 2.67 -11.25 10.35
N ILE A 86 1.94 -12.34 10.49
CA ILE A 86 2.00 -13.20 11.66
C ILE A 86 3.38 -13.83 11.60
N SER A 87 4.25 -13.56 12.58
CA SER A 87 5.52 -14.28 12.65
C SER A 87 5.24 -15.77 12.83
N SER A 88 6.10 -16.65 12.31
CA SER A 88 5.92 -18.11 12.42
C SER A 88 5.80 -18.62 13.86
N SER A 89 6.29 -17.83 14.82
CA SER A 89 6.14 -18.05 16.26
C SER A 89 4.73 -17.74 16.75
N GLU A 90 4.14 -16.63 16.33
CA GLU A 90 2.77 -16.24 16.70
C GLU A 90 1.72 -17.18 16.09
N VAL A 91 1.98 -17.77 14.91
CA VAL A 91 1.07 -18.76 14.27
C VAL A 91 0.77 -19.96 15.17
N LYS A 92 1.70 -20.35 16.06
CA LYS A 92 1.50 -21.48 16.98
C LYS A 92 0.57 -21.16 18.15
N GLU A 93 0.44 -19.88 18.51
CA GLU A 93 -0.40 -19.42 19.61
C GLU A 93 -1.79 -18.97 19.14
N LEU A 94 -2.00 -18.84 17.83
CA LEU A 94 -3.29 -18.48 17.27
C LEU A 94 -4.25 -19.66 17.29
N ASN A 95 -5.43 -19.45 17.87
CA ASN A 95 -6.53 -20.38 17.76
C ASN A 95 -6.92 -20.52 16.26
N PRO A 96 -6.90 -21.74 15.67
CA PRO A 96 -7.21 -21.96 14.26
C PRO A 96 -8.56 -21.37 13.83
N LEU A 97 -9.52 -21.33 14.75
CA LEU A 97 -10.85 -20.78 14.51
C LEU A 97 -10.81 -19.25 14.35
N GLU A 98 -9.98 -18.55 15.12
CA GLU A 98 -9.79 -17.09 15.00
C GLU A 98 -9.20 -16.72 13.63
N VAL A 99 -8.23 -17.51 13.15
CA VAL A 99 -7.60 -17.32 11.83
C VAL A 99 -8.62 -17.53 10.71
N ALA A 100 -9.40 -18.61 10.78
CA ALA A 100 -10.45 -18.90 9.83
C ALA A 100 -11.52 -17.78 9.80
N ASN A 101 -11.91 -17.29 10.99
CA ASN A 101 -12.88 -16.21 11.12
C ASN A 101 -12.35 -14.89 10.53
N GLY A 102 -11.10 -14.52 10.83
CA GLY A 102 -10.46 -13.33 10.26
C GLY A 102 -10.36 -13.38 8.74
N TYR A 103 -10.02 -14.53 8.18
CA TYR A 103 -10.02 -14.73 6.72
C TYR A 103 -11.42 -14.62 6.11
N PHE A 104 -12.44 -15.18 6.77
CA PHE A 104 -13.82 -15.12 6.31
C PHE A 104 -14.32 -13.67 6.21
N VAL A 105 -14.13 -12.87 7.27
CA VAL A 105 -14.50 -11.45 7.30
C VAL A 105 -13.75 -10.67 6.23
N ALA A 106 -12.45 -10.90 6.07
CA ALA A 106 -11.64 -10.23 5.05
C ALA A 106 -12.10 -10.56 3.62
N LYS A 107 -12.59 -11.77 3.37
CA LYS A 107 -12.98 -12.25 2.03
C LYS A 107 -14.42 -11.91 1.66
N TYR A 108 -15.35 -11.98 2.60
CA TYR A 108 -16.79 -11.88 2.33
C TYR A 108 -17.44 -10.66 2.98
N GLY A 109 -16.75 -9.95 3.89
CA GLY A 109 -17.33 -8.90 4.72
C GLY A 109 -18.31 -9.45 5.78
N GLY A 110 -18.68 -8.63 6.76
CA GLY A 110 -19.65 -8.97 7.82
C GLY A 110 -19.04 -9.09 9.22
N GLU A 111 -19.87 -9.51 10.20
CA GLU A 111 -19.50 -9.56 11.63
C GLU A 111 -18.71 -10.82 12.02
N GLY A 112 -18.70 -11.86 11.18
CA GLY A 112 -17.99 -13.10 11.44
C GLY A 112 -18.49 -14.28 10.61
N MET A 113 -17.77 -15.40 10.71
CA MET A 113 -18.13 -16.69 10.14
C MET A 113 -19.40 -17.25 10.83
N PRO A 114 -20.42 -17.73 10.10
CA PRO A 114 -21.62 -18.30 10.70
C PRO A 114 -21.33 -19.48 11.64
N GLU A 115 -22.11 -19.62 12.72
CA GLU A 115 -21.93 -20.69 13.73
C GLU A 115 -21.92 -22.09 13.12
N THR A 116 -22.74 -22.32 12.09
CA THR A 116 -22.77 -23.60 11.36
C THR A 116 -21.45 -23.91 10.67
N MET A 117 -20.77 -22.92 10.09
CA MET A 117 -19.45 -23.06 9.49
C MET A 117 -18.36 -23.22 10.54
N GLN A 118 -18.45 -22.50 11.67
CA GLN A 118 -17.53 -22.67 12.81
C GLN A 118 -17.56 -24.10 13.34
N ARG A 119 -18.76 -24.68 13.54
CA ARG A 119 -18.91 -26.06 14.00
C ARG A 119 -18.28 -27.07 13.03
N LEU A 120 -18.57 -26.94 11.73
CA LEU A 120 -18.01 -27.83 10.71
C LEU A 120 -16.48 -27.75 10.64
N PHE A 121 -15.92 -26.56 10.82
CA PHE A 121 -14.48 -26.36 10.85
C PHE A 121 -13.84 -27.04 12.06
N THR A 122 -14.43 -26.88 13.26
CA THR A 122 -13.95 -27.55 14.48
C THR A 122 -14.03 -29.08 14.37
N GLU A 123 -15.13 -29.62 13.84
CA GLU A 123 -15.27 -31.07 13.62
C GLU A 123 -14.19 -31.62 12.66
N ALA A 124 -13.85 -30.86 11.61
CA ALA A 124 -12.80 -31.23 10.67
C ALA A 124 -11.40 -31.20 11.33
N LEU A 125 -11.13 -30.21 12.18
CA LEU A 125 -9.89 -30.12 12.95
C LEU A 125 -9.73 -31.29 13.92
N GLU A 126 -10.77 -31.65 14.66
CA GLU A 126 -10.73 -32.77 15.59
C GLU A 126 -10.47 -34.11 14.89
N LYS A 127 -11.06 -34.31 13.70
CA LYS A 127 -10.79 -35.50 12.88
C LYS A 127 -9.35 -35.52 12.38
N ALA A 128 -8.85 -34.40 11.85
CA ALA A 128 -7.48 -34.30 11.37
C ALA A 128 -6.45 -34.55 12.48
N GLN A 129 -6.70 -34.07 13.71
CA GLN A 129 -5.82 -34.33 14.85
C GLN A 129 -5.81 -35.81 15.26
N LYS A 130 -6.97 -36.48 15.22
CA LYS A 130 -7.07 -37.92 15.52
C LYS A 130 -6.38 -38.81 14.49
N GLU A 131 -6.35 -38.39 13.22
CA GLU A 131 -5.67 -39.13 12.16
C GLU A 131 -4.14 -39.00 12.24
N VAL A 132 -3.62 -37.87 12.70
CA VAL A 132 -2.17 -37.65 12.89
C VAL A 132 -1.61 -38.39 14.10
N GLN A 133 -2.45 -38.77 15.07
CA GLN A 133 -2.05 -39.55 16.26
C GLN A 133 -2.11 -41.07 16.06
N ARG A 134 -2.56 -41.55 14.90
CA ARG A 134 -2.61 -42.98 14.53
C ARG A 134 -1.44 -43.38 13.65
#